data_AF-A0AAW2RFB7-F1
#
_entry.id   AF-A0AAW2RFB7-F1
#
_cell.length_a   1.000
_cell.length_b   1.000
_cell.length_c   1.000
_cell.angle_alpha   90.00
_cell.angle_beta   90.00
_cell.angle_gamma   90.00
#
_symmetry.space_group_name_H-M   'P 1'
#
loop_
_entity.id
_entity.type
_entity.pdbx_description
1 polymer ?
#
loop_
_entity_poly.entity_id
_entity_poly.type
_entity_poly.pdbx_seq_one_letter_code
_entity_poly.pdbx_strand_id
1 'polypeptide(L)'
;MPWLILGDFNSVKSPEDKQFGVALTWYELKDFVDCRLTLGLHDAPLTGCFYTWYSNNDGNPVWCKLDRVLLNNEWLEAELHCGAHFSPPRCLSDHSLGIIFLFDPPAPKPKPFHFFNMWADHSDFLTTVENGWNMNVEGTPQFSLCRKLKALKDPLKAFNNLQYSHISVRAKEADLALQEAQSLLESDPQNAAIRGSLGDLRRKAVFLAEAERHFYYQKAKIHFLKMGDRNTKFFHDIVKRNAAKSVILSITKGDGTIVTATEDIGHEFVAYYTSLLGTEIQTLPVDSDVFEWGPKLSFEHALELGRAVTPLEVKEAIFSISYNKAPGPDEFSACFFKRAWSIVGDQVCTAVLDFFRSGRMLRQLNHAIIALVPKSEHCPSVTDYRPISCCNMVYKDITKIIADRLAPTLGHLIDRCQAAFVGGRNITDNIFLAQEMVRQYTRKRISPRCTINVDLRKAFDSVSWDSSPKSYMGIAFHHALYHGLWNVFPRPHSL
;
A
#
# COMPACT_ATOMS: atom_id res chain seq x y z
N MET A 1 -21.39 14.28 -19.22
CA MET A 1 -22.30 13.12 -19.21
C MET A 1 -21.46 11.86 -19.12
N PRO A 2 -21.79 10.89 -18.27
CA PRO A 2 -21.07 9.61 -18.22
C PRO A 2 -21.31 8.82 -19.50
N TRP A 3 -20.25 8.29 -20.12
CA TRP A 3 -20.34 7.43 -21.30
C TRP A 3 -19.19 6.41 -21.36
N LEU A 4 -19.43 5.34 -22.11
CA LEU A 4 -18.43 4.32 -22.42
C LEU A 4 -18.33 4.13 -23.94
N ILE A 5 -17.16 3.72 -24.42
CA ILE A 5 -16.94 3.27 -25.80
C ILE A 5 -16.44 1.83 -25.75
N LEU A 6 -17.07 0.97 -26.55
CA LEU A 6 -16.66 -0.42 -26.76
C LEU A 6 -16.36 -0.62 -28.25
N GLY A 7 -15.28 -1.33 -28.54
CA GLY A 7 -15.03 -1.86 -29.87
C GLY A 7 -13.57 -2.15 -30.14
N ASP A 8 -13.29 -2.50 -31.39
CA ASP A 8 -11.96 -2.65 -31.94
C ASP A 8 -11.37 -1.28 -32.32
N PHE A 9 -10.26 -0.91 -31.67
CA PHE A 9 -9.56 0.35 -31.93
C PHE A 9 -8.42 0.21 -32.96
N ASN A 10 -8.11 -1.01 -33.39
CA ASN A 10 -6.96 -1.30 -34.26
C ASN A 10 -5.64 -0.70 -33.76
N SER A 11 -5.53 -0.47 -32.45
CA SER A 11 -4.41 0.21 -31.81
C SER A 11 -4.14 -0.39 -30.43
N VAL A 12 -2.85 -0.51 -30.11
CA VAL A 12 -2.37 -0.98 -28.81
C VAL A 12 -1.92 0.21 -27.96
N LYS A 13 -2.07 0.12 -26.64
CA LYS A 13 -1.77 1.25 -25.74
C LYS A 13 -0.33 1.22 -25.22
N SER A 14 0.24 0.03 -25.14
CA SER A 14 1.55 -0.20 -24.55
C SER A 14 2.20 -1.45 -25.17
N PRO A 15 3.53 -1.63 -25.01
CA PRO A 15 4.22 -2.81 -25.54
C PRO A 15 3.64 -4.14 -25.04
N GLU A 16 3.10 -4.17 -23.81
CA GLU A 16 2.52 -5.37 -23.20
C GLU A 16 1.23 -5.83 -23.87
N ASP A 17 0.53 -4.92 -24.57
CA ASP A 17 -0.70 -5.21 -25.31
C ASP A 17 -0.44 -5.98 -26.62
N LYS A 18 0.82 -6.29 -26.94
CA LYS A 18 1.20 -7.14 -28.06
C LYS A 18 2.14 -8.24 -27.61
N GLN A 19 1.84 -9.47 -28.01
CA GLN A 19 2.71 -10.62 -27.84
C GLN A 19 3.17 -11.11 -29.21
N PHE A 20 4.46 -11.43 -29.30
CA PHE A 20 5.14 -11.89 -30.51
C PHE A 20 5.17 -10.85 -31.65
N GLY A 21 5.84 -11.20 -32.75
CA GLY A 21 6.07 -10.30 -33.89
C GLY A 21 7.08 -9.18 -33.61
N VAL A 22 7.01 -8.12 -34.43
CA VAL A 22 7.93 -6.97 -34.34
C VAL A 22 7.58 -6.11 -33.14
N ALA A 23 8.62 -5.69 -32.41
CA ALA A 23 8.51 -4.79 -31.26
C ALA A 23 7.89 -3.44 -31.67
N LEU A 24 7.00 -2.93 -30.81
CA LEU A 24 6.30 -1.67 -31.03
C LEU A 24 7.22 -0.48 -30.81
N THR A 25 7.03 0.55 -31.61
CA THR A 25 7.67 1.85 -31.47
C THR A 25 6.73 2.85 -30.80
N TRP A 26 7.29 3.87 -30.14
CA TRP A 26 6.48 4.93 -29.52
C TRP A 26 5.61 5.67 -30.54
N TYR A 27 6.06 5.77 -31.78
CA TYR A 27 5.29 6.42 -32.86
C TYR A 27 3.94 5.72 -33.10
N GLU A 28 3.92 4.38 -33.06
CA GLU A 28 2.71 3.58 -33.25
C GLU A 28 1.74 3.68 -32.06
N LEU A 29 2.23 3.96 -30.86
CA LEU A 29 1.42 4.07 -29.63
C LEU A 29 0.86 5.48 -29.42
N LYS A 30 1.58 6.49 -29.91
CA LYS A 30 1.43 7.89 -29.52
C LYS A 30 -0.01 8.40 -29.71
N ASP A 31 -0.57 8.24 -30.90
CA ASP A 31 -1.87 8.84 -31.23
C ASP A 31 -2.99 8.28 -30.34
N PHE A 32 -2.98 6.98 -30.09
CA PHE A 32 -3.97 6.34 -29.22
C PHE A 32 -3.79 6.76 -27.76
N VAL A 33 -2.55 6.83 -27.27
CA VAL A 33 -2.24 7.30 -25.91
C VAL A 33 -2.65 8.76 -25.71
N ASP A 34 -2.30 9.64 -26.65
CA ASP A 34 -2.61 11.07 -26.59
C ASP A 34 -4.13 11.31 -26.67
N CYS A 35 -4.85 10.57 -27.52
CA CYS A 35 -6.30 10.62 -27.60
C CYS A 35 -6.96 10.26 -26.26
N ARG A 36 -6.53 9.15 -25.65
CA ARG A 36 -7.05 8.73 -24.34
C ARG A 36 -6.76 9.73 -23.23
N LEU A 37 -5.57 10.32 -23.21
CA LEU A 37 -5.22 11.35 -22.26
C LEU A 37 -6.07 12.60 -22.44
N THR A 38 -6.28 13.03 -23.69
CA THR A 38 -7.07 14.22 -24.03
C THR A 38 -8.54 14.05 -23.64
N LEU A 39 -9.10 12.86 -23.89
CA LEU A 39 -10.50 12.54 -23.60
C LEU A 39 -10.73 12.03 -22.17
N GLY A 40 -9.67 11.80 -21.39
CA GLY A 40 -9.77 11.25 -20.04
C GLY A 40 -10.33 9.83 -20.00
N LEU A 41 -9.86 8.96 -20.91
CA LEU A 41 -10.35 7.59 -21.09
C LEU A 41 -9.57 6.56 -20.28
N HIS A 42 -10.28 5.70 -19.56
CA HIS A 42 -9.72 4.62 -18.74
C HIS A 42 -10.26 3.26 -19.20
N ASP A 43 -9.42 2.22 -19.21
CA ASP A 43 -9.91 0.85 -19.46
C ASP A 43 -10.86 0.43 -18.32
N ALA A 44 -12.00 -0.17 -18.65
CA ALA A 44 -12.84 -0.85 -17.67
C ALA A 44 -12.11 -2.08 -17.08
N PRO A 45 -12.41 -2.48 -15.83
CA PRO A 45 -11.89 -3.71 -15.25
C PRO A 45 -12.14 -4.94 -16.15
N LEU A 46 -11.08 -5.70 -16.43
CA LEU A 46 -11.06 -6.76 -17.45
C LEU A 46 -10.96 -8.15 -16.81
N THR A 47 -11.82 -9.07 -17.25
CA THR A 47 -11.73 -10.52 -17.02
C THR A 47 -11.70 -11.31 -18.32
N GLY A 48 -11.33 -12.59 -18.26
CA GLY A 48 -11.19 -13.45 -19.43
C GLY A 48 -9.86 -13.25 -20.15
N CYS A 49 -9.86 -13.27 -21.49
CA CYS A 49 -8.67 -13.12 -22.32
C CYS A 49 -8.10 -11.70 -22.25
N PHE A 50 -6.78 -11.60 -22.06
CA PHE A 50 -6.08 -10.32 -22.10
C PHE A 50 -5.89 -9.80 -23.53
N TYR A 51 -5.39 -10.65 -24.43
CA TYR A 51 -5.38 -10.38 -25.87
C TYR A 51 -6.77 -10.65 -26.43
N THR A 52 -7.21 -9.78 -27.31
CA THR A 52 -8.56 -9.84 -27.88
C THR A 52 -8.52 -10.16 -29.36
N TRP A 53 -7.35 -10.15 -29.99
CA TRP A 53 -7.14 -10.50 -31.37
C TRP A 53 -5.94 -11.45 -31.53
N TYR A 54 -6.09 -12.44 -32.41
CA TYR A 54 -5.10 -13.49 -32.63
C TYR A 54 -4.89 -13.72 -34.14
N SER A 55 -3.67 -13.52 -34.63
CA SER A 55 -3.39 -13.75 -36.06
C SER A 55 -3.58 -15.21 -36.46
N ASN A 56 -4.17 -15.45 -37.63
CA ASN A 56 -4.30 -16.78 -38.24
C ASN A 56 -2.99 -17.30 -38.90
N ASN A 57 -1.82 -16.94 -38.38
CA ASN A 57 -0.52 -17.35 -38.93
C ASN A 57 0.24 -18.24 -37.93
N ASP A 58 0.15 -19.55 -38.11
CA ASP A 58 0.77 -20.54 -37.22
C ASP A 58 2.30 -20.47 -37.20
N GLY A 59 2.94 -19.98 -38.28
CA GLY A 59 4.40 -19.89 -38.37
C GLY A 59 5.01 -18.69 -37.65
N ASN A 60 4.23 -17.61 -37.46
CA ASN A 60 4.64 -16.42 -36.74
C ASN A 60 3.41 -15.73 -36.13
N PRO A 61 2.86 -16.29 -35.03
CA PRO A 61 1.66 -15.77 -34.43
C PRO A 61 1.92 -14.36 -33.86
N VAL A 62 0.90 -13.51 -33.92
CA VAL A 62 0.88 -12.18 -33.30
C VAL A 62 -0.43 -12.07 -32.54
N TRP A 63 -0.37 -11.74 -31.26
CA TRP A 63 -1.55 -11.52 -30.43
C TRP A 63 -1.60 -10.09 -29.96
N CYS A 64 -2.76 -9.45 -30.06
CA CYS A 64 -2.92 -8.03 -29.76
C CYS A 64 -4.16 -7.80 -28.88
N LYS A 65 -4.10 -6.78 -28.02
CA LYS A 65 -5.27 -6.24 -27.32
C LYS A 65 -5.79 -5.01 -28.07
N LEU A 66 -6.69 -5.28 -29.01
CA LEU A 66 -7.28 -4.26 -29.91
C LEU A 66 -8.67 -3.83 -29.44
N ASP A 67 -9.45 -4.77 -28.92
CA ASP A 67 -10.80 -4.55 -28.42
C ASP A 67 -10.75 -4.04 -26.98
N ARG A 68 -11.46 -2.94 -26.71
CA ARG A 68 -11.48 -2.31 -25.38
C ARG A 68 -12.84 -1.78 -25.01
N VAL A 69 -13.07 -1.72 -23.70
CA VAL A 69 -14.13 -0.92 -23.09
C VAL A 69 -13.44 0.25 -22.39
N LEU A 70 -13.68 1.47 -22.88
CA LEU A 70 -13.11 2.70 -22.38
C LEU A 70 -14.18 3.57 -21.70
N LEU A 71 -13.88 4.08 -20.51
CA LEU A 71 -14.76 4.90 -19.68
C LEU A 71 -14.22 6.32 -19.60
N ASN A 72 -15.07 7.33 -19.72
CA ASN A 72 -14.67 8.72 -19.48
C ASN A 72 -14.62 9.06 -17.98
N ASN A 73 -14.07 10.24 -17.67
CA ASN A 73 -13.98 10.72 -16.28
C ASN A 73 -15.36 10.86 -15.61
N GLU A 74 -16.37 11.33 -16.34
CA GLU A 74 -17.73 11.52 -15.83
C GLU A 74 -18.39 10.20 -15.41
N TRP A 75 -18.03 9.07 -16.04
CA TRP A 75 -18.46 7.74 -15.61
C TRP A 75 -18.00 7.43 -14.18
N LEU A 76 -16.73 7.73 -13.89
CA LEU A 76 -16.15 7.55 -12.56
C LEU A 76 -16.75 8.52 -11.53
N GLU A 77 -17.10 9.74 -11.95
CA GLU A 77 -17.74 10.75 -11.10
C GLU A 77 -19.17 10.38 -10.70
N ALA A 78 -19.89 9.72 -11.60
CA ALA A 78 -21.23 9.24 -11.35
C ALA A 78 -21.26 7.95 -10.50
N GLU A 79 -20.09 7.44 -10.05
CA GLU A 79 -19.94 6.19 -9.31
C GLU A 79 -20.62 5.01 -10.01
N LEU A 80 -20.57 4.99 -11.35
CA LEU A 80 -21.10 3.90 -12.17
C LEU A 80 -20.09 2.76 -12.24
N HIS A 81 -20.53 1.55 -11.95
CA HIS A 81 -19.67 0.37 -11.93
C HIS A 81 -19.92 -0.51 -13.14
N CYS A 82 -18.86 -0.89 -13.84
CA CYS A 82 -18.94 -1.84 -14.95
C CYS A 82 -17.70 -2.73 -15.03
N GLY A 83 -17.86 -3.90 -15.64
CA GLY A 83 -16.77 -4.83 -15.94
C GLY A 83 -16.86 -5.31 -17.39
N ALA A 84 -15.71 -5.60 -17.97
CA ALA A 84 -15.59 -6.19 -19.29
C ALA A 84 -15.07 -7.63 -19.20
N HIS A 85 -15.70 -8.55 -19.92
CA HIS A 85 -15.24 -9.92 -20.05
C HIS A 85 -15.00 -10.25 -21.51
N PHE A 86 -13.80 -10.74 -21.83
CA PHE A 86 -13.49 -11.21 -23.18
C PHE A 86 -13.34 -12.73 -23.16
N SER A 87 -14.24 -13.42 -23.84
CA SER A 87 -14.15 -14.88 -23.94
C SER A 87 -13.11 -15.30 -25.00
N PRO A 88 -12.52 -16.51 -24.89
CA PRO A 88 -11.64 -17.03 -25.93
C PRO A 88 -12.31 -16.97 -27.32
N PRO A 89 -11.55 -16.62 -28.37
CA PRO A 89 -12.08 -16.62 -29.73
C PRO A 89 -12.66 -17.99 -30.07
N ARG A 90 -13.82 -17.99 -30.73
CA ARG A 90 -14.45 -19.21 -31.23
C ARG A 90 -13.90 -19.56 -32.60
N CYS A 91 -14.22 -20.75 -33.10
CA CYS A 91 -13.69 -21.33 -34.34
C CYS A 91 -13.78 -20.47 -35.62
N LEU A 92 -14.57 -19.39 -35.62
CA LEU A 92 -14.84 -18.55 -36.81
C LEU A 92 -14.34 -17.11 -36.67
N SER A 93 -13.76 -16.72 -35.54
CA SER A 93 -13.29 -15.35 -35.31
C SER A 93 -11.90 -15.36 -34.71
N ASP A 94 -11.05 -14.48 -35.24
CA ASP A 94 -9.77 -14.11 -34.68
C ASP A 94 -9.91 -13.11 -33.51
N HIS A 95 -11.13 -12.61 -33.25
CA HIS A 95 -11.44 -11.75 -32.11
C HIS A 95 -12.14 -12.47 -30.96
N SER A 96 -11.86 -12.02 -29.75
CA SER A 96 -12.56 -12.41 -28.52
C SER A 96 -13.93 -11.72 -28.41
N LEU A 97 -14.95 -12.49 -28.03
CA LEU A 97 -16.27 -11.93 -27.73
C LEU A 97 -16.21 -11.10 -26.44
N GLY A 98 -16.44 -9.78 -26.55
CA GLY A 98 -16.56 -8.88 -25.41
C GLY A 98 -17.98 -8.81 -24.85
N ILE A 99 -18.12 -8.95 -23.53
CA ILE A 99 -19.37 -8.79 -22.77
C ILE A 99 -19.16 -7.70 -21.73
N ILE A 100 -20.11 -6.76 -21.63
CA ILE A 100 -20.11 -5.71 -20.61
C ILE A 100 -21.14 -6.05 -19.55
N PHE A 101 -20.70 -6.02 -18.29
CA PHE A 101 -21.55 -6.10 -17.12
C PHE A 101 -21.69 -4.72 -16.51
N LEU A 102 -22.92 -4.32 -16.24
CA LEU A 102 -23.23 -3.13 -15.44
C LEU A 102 -23.62 -3.60 -14.04
N PHE A 103 -23.06 -2.95 -13.03
CA PHE A 103 -23.31 -3.28 -11.63
C PHE A 103 -23.99 -2.10 -10.95
N ASP A 104 -24.96 -2.42 -10.09
CA ASP A 104 -25.51 -1.43 -9.19
C ASP A 104 -24.43 -0.95 -8.21
N PRO A 105 -24.49 0.33 -7.78
CA PRO A 105 -23.59 0.84 -6.77
C PRO A 105 -23.72 0.00 -5.49
N PRO A 106 -22.59 -0.39 -4.87
CA PRO A 106 -22.64 -1.16 -3.64
C PRO A 106 -23.34 -0.34 -2.55
N ALA A 107 -24.08 -1.03 -1.67
CA ALA A 107 -24.75 -0.38 -0.55
C ALA A 107 -23.74 0.44 0.27
N PRO A 108 -24.08 1.68 0.67
CA PRO A 108 -23.16 2.54 1.41
C PRO A 108 -22.79 1.89 2.74
N LYS A 109 -21.51 1.53 2.89
CA LYS A 109 -20.97 1.04 4.17
C LYS A 109 -20.58 2.21 5.06
N PRO A 110 -20.70 2.09 6.40
CA PRO A 110 -20.19 3.09 7.32
C PRO A 110 -18.71 3.34 7.03
N LYS A 111 -18.35 4.60 6.74
CA LYS A 111 -16.94 4.94 6.51
C LYS A 111 -16.20 4.80 7.83
N PRO A 112 -15.13 3.99 7.90
CA PRO A 112 -14.33 3.89 9.11
C PRO A 112 -13.73 5.27 9.43
N PHE A 113 -13.46 5.51 10.71
CA PHE A 113 -12.64 6.65 11.13
C PHE A 113 -11.33 6.64 10.33
N HIS A 114 -10.85 7.79 9.87
CA HIS A 114 -9.53 7.93 9.25
C HIS A 114 -8.91 9.24 9.68
N PHE A 115 -7.68 9.19 10.22
CA PHE A 115 -6.97 10.40 10.59
C PHE A 115 -6.45 11.13 9.35
N PHE A 116 -6.88 12.38 9.13
CA PHE A 116 -6.30 13.23 8.08
C PHE A 116 -5.17 14.08 8.64
N ASN A 117 -4.02 14.07 7.97
CA ASN A 117 -2.81 14.76 8.44
C ASN A 117 -3.02 16.27 8.60
N MET A 118 -3.88 16.88 7.77
CA MET A 118 -4.25 18.30 7.83
C MET A 118 -4.86 18.71 9.17
N TRP A 119 -5.49 17.78 9.90
CA TRP A 119 -6.07 18.08 11.21
C TRP A 119 -5.00 18.53 12.20
N ALA A 120 -3.78 17.99 12.07
CA ALA A 120 -2.70 18.28 12.99
C ALA A 120 -2.10 19.69 12.82
N ASP A 121 -2.43 20.39 11.74
CA ASP A 121 -1.96 21.74 11.48
C ASP A 121 -2.92 22.81 12.04
N HIS A 122 -4.08 22.41 12.58
CA HIS A 122 -5.02 23.32 13.24
C HIS A 122 -4.57 23.65 14.67
N SER A 123 -4.79 24.89 15.13
CA SER A 123 -4.44 25.35 16.48
C SER A 123 -5.07 24.47 17.58
N ASP A 124 -6.35 24.16 17.44
CA ASP A 124 -7.13 23.45 18.46
C ASP A 124 -6.92 21.93 18.45
N PHE A 125 -6.07 21.42 17.56
CA PHE A 125 -5.83 19.98 17.43
C PHE A 125 -5.28 19.38 18.73
N LEU A 126 -4.20 19.95 19.26
CA LEU A 126 -3.56 19.45 20.47
C LEU A 126 -4.50 19.53 21.67
N THR A 127 -5.25 20.62 21.79
CA THR A 127 -6.28 20.79 22.83
C THR A 127 -7.36 19.71 22.74
N THR A 128 -7.81 19.39 21.52
CA THR A 128 -8.79 18.31 21.30
C THR A 128 -8.23 16.94 21.71
N VAL A 129 -6.96 16.68 21.39
CA VAL A 129 -6.28 15.45 21.78
C VAL A 129 -6.10 15.39 23.29
N GLU A 130 -5.62 16.44 23.94
CA GLU A 130 -5.40 16.49 25.39
C GLU A 130 -6.68 16.23 26.18
N ASN A 131 -7.76 16.94 25.83
CA ASN A 131 -9.07 16.77 26.47
C ASN A 131 -9.60 15.33 26.33
N GLY A 132 -9.40 14.72 25.16
CA GLY A 132 -9.82 13.34 24.91
C GLY A 132 -8.84 12.29 25.42
N TRP A 133 -7.62 12.65 25.81
CA TRP A 133 -6.58 11.71 26.25
C TRP A 133 -6.49 11.59 27.78
N ASN A 134 -6.85 12.66 28.49
CA ASN A 134 -6.82 12.78 29.94
C ASN A 134 -7.98 12.02 30.61
N MET A 135 -8.01 10.71 30.40
CA MET A 135 -8.87 9.76 31.10
C MET A 135 -8.05 8.72 31.84
N ASN A 136 -8.58 8.22 32.95
CA ASN A 136 -8.04 7.06 33.63
C ASN A 136 -8.56 5.78 32.97
N VAL A 137 -7.67 4.83 32.68
CA VAL A 137 -8.04 3.52 32.14
C VAL A 137 -7.31 2.45 32.93
N GLU A 138 -8.08 1.60 33.59
CA GLU A 138 -7.56 0.44 34.29
C GLU A 138 -7.21 -0.69 33.31
N GLY A 139 -6.08 -1.36 33.55
CA GLY A 139 -5.61 -2.49 32.75
C GLY A 139 -4.12 -2.41 32.46
N THR A 140 -3.64 -3.25 31.52
CA THR A 140 -2.25 -3.23 31.09
C THR A 140 -1.92 -1.93 30.33
N PRO A 141 -0.65 -1.50 30.27
CA PRO A 141 -0.25 -0.33 29.48
C PRO A 141 -0.72 -0.39 28.02
N GLN A 142 -0.62 -1.56 27.39
CA GLN A 142 -1.11 -1.79 26.02
C GLN A 142 -2.64 -1.60 25.92
N PHE A 143 -3.41 -2.11 26.89
CA PHE A 143 -4.86 -1.94 26.91
C PHE A 143 -5.26 -0.48 27.13
N SER A 144 -4.61 0.20 28.06
CA SER A 144 -4.79 1.62 28.34
C SER A 144 -4.59 2.47 27.08
N LEU A 145 -3.49 2.24 26.35
CA LEU A 145 -3.21 2.90 25.07
C LEU A 145 -4.33 2.67 24.04
N CYS A 146 -4.73 1.41 23.81
CA CYS A 146 -5.80 1.09 22.86
C CYS A 146 -7.13 1.77 23.20
N ARG A 147 -7.50 1.82 24.48
CA ARG A 147 -8.74 2.45 24.94
C ARG A 147 -8.71 3.96 24.76
N LYS A 148 -7.59 4.62 25.07
CA LYS A 148 -7.42 6.06 24.86
C LYS A 148 -7.46 6.42 23.37
N LEU A 149 -6.76 5.66 22.52
CA LEU A 149 -6.83 5.84 21.06
C LEU A 149 -8.26 5.65 20.54
N LYS A 150 -8.99 4.64 21.03
CA LYS A 150 -10.39 4.43 20.65
C LYS A 150 -11.27 5.61 21.07
N ALA A 151 -11.10 6.13 22.28
CA ALA A 151 -11.90 7.22 22.80
C ALA A 151 -11.62 8.56 22.08
N LEU A 152 -10.41 8.77 21.57
CA LEU A 152 -10.08 9.93 20.73
C LEU A 152 -10.81 9.99 19.39
N LYS A 153 -11.32 8.85 18.89
CA LYS A 153 -11.95 8.81 17.55
C LYS A 153 -13.14 9.74 17.44
N ASP A 154 -14.01 9.79 18.45
CA ASP A 154 -15.25 10.57 18.36
C ASP A 154 -15.03 12.08 18.50
N PRO A 155 -14.20 12.57 19.45
CA PRO A 155 -13.77 13.97 19.47
C PRO A 155 -13.12 14.42 18.16
N LEU A 156 -12.25 13.59 17.56
CA LEU A 156 -11.59 13.92 16.29
C LEU A 156 -12.56 13.91 15.09
N LYS A 157 -13.57 13.04 15.09
CA LYS A 157 -14.66 13.11 14.09
C LYS A 157 -15.47 14.38 14.23
N ALA A 158 -15.84 14.76 15.46
CA ALA A 158 -16.57 15.99 15.72
C ALA A 158 -15.75 17.22 15.28
N PHE A 159 -14.45 17.22 15.60
CA PHE A 159 -13.50 18.22 15.16
C PHE A 159 -13.42 18.32 13.62
N ASN A 160 -13.34 17.19 12.91
CA ASN A 160 -13.37 17.18 11.46
C ASN A 160 -14.67 17.74 10.89
N ASN A 161 -15.82 17.35 11.44
CA ASN A 161 -17.11 17.81 10.97
C ASN A 161 -17.28 19.32 11.17
N LEU A 162 -16.72 19.88 12.24
CA LEU A 162 -16.74 21.31 12.52
C LEU A 162 -15.77 22.08 11.60
N GLN A 163 -14.51 21.65 11.53
CA GLN A 163 -13.44 22.44 10.93
C GLN A 163 -13.18 22.15 9.44
N TYR A 164 -13.50 20.95 8.96
CA TYR A 164 -13.08 20.47 7.64
C TYR A 164 -14.20 19.83 6.81
N SER A 165 -15.45 19.84 7.28
CA SER A 165 -16.58 19.39 6.46
C SER A 165 -16.68 20.20 5.17
N HIS A 166 -16.94 19.52 4.05
CA HIS A 166 -17.03 20.14 2.72
C HIS A 166 -15.84 21.04 2.36
N ILE A 167 -14.60 20.60 2.71
CA ILE A 167 -13.39 21.40 2.58
C ILE A 167 -13.21 22.06 1.20
N SER A 168 -13.55 21.36 0.11
CA SER A 168 -13.48 21.90 -1.25
C SER A 168 -14.43 23.07 -1.50
N VAL A 169 -15.65 22.98 -0.95
CA VAL A 169 -16.63 24.08 -1.06
C VAL A 169 -16.12 25.27 -0.26
N ARG A 170 -15.67 25.04 0.98
CA ARG A 170 -15.14 26.09 1.87
C ARG A 170 -13.89 26.76 1.30
N ALA A 171 -12.98 26.00 0.68
CA ALA A 171 -11.79 26.54 0.04
C ALA A 171 -12.16 27.44 -1.14
N LYS A 172 -13.10 27.00 -2.00
CA LYS A 172 -13.61 27.79 -3.11
C LYS A 172 -14.31 29.08 -2.65
N GLU A 173 -15.16 29.00 -1.63
CA GLU A 173 -15.84 30.16 -1.05
C GLU A 173 -14.85 31.17 -0.45
N ALA A 174 -13.81 30.70 0.23
CA ALA A 174 -12.78 31.58 0.80
C ALA A 174 -11.92 32.27 -0.28
N ASP A 175 -11.62 31.57 -1.38
CA ASP A 175 -10.92 32.14 -2.53
C ASP A 175 -11.78 33.21 -3.23
N LEU A 176 -13.07 32.92 -3.46
CA LEU A 176 -14.01 33.89 -4.02
C LEU A 176 -14.14 35.14 -3.13
N ALA A 177 -14.29 34.97 -1.82
CA ALA A 177 -14.37 36.09 -0.89
C ALA A 177 -13.09 36.95 -0.88
N LEU A 178 -11.92 36.31 -1.04
CA LEU A 178 -10.65 37.03 -1.18
C LEU A 178 -10.59 37.82 -2.50
N GLN A 179 -11.00 37.21 -3.61
CA GLN A 179 -11.04 37.85 -4.92
C GLN A 179 -11.98 39.06 -4.93
N GLU A 180 -13.19 38.91 -4.37
CA GLU A 180 -14.16 40.00 -4.24
C GLU A 180 -13.59 41.16 -3.42
N ALA A 181 -12.96 40.87 -2.28
CA ALA A 181 -12.30 41.89 -1.45
C ALA A 181 -11.15 42.58 -2.18
N GLN A 182 -10.37 41.87 -2.99
CA GLN A 182 -9.30 42.45 -3.82
C GLN A 182 -9.85 43.36 -4.91
N SER A 183 -10.88 42.93 -5.64
CA SER A 183 -11.53 43.76 -6.68
C SER A 183 -12.22 44.99 -6.11
N LEU A 184 -12.81 44.90 -4.92
CA LEU A 184 -13.35 46.06 -4.21
C LEU A 184 -12.24 47.03 -3.78
N LEU A 185 -11.08 46.53 -3.37
CA LEU A 185 -9.94 47.38 -3.02
C LEU A 185 -9.32 48.08 -4.25
N GLU A 186 -9.38 47.44 -5.42
CA GLU A 186 -8.96 48.06 -6.68
C GLU A 186 -9.89 49.21 -7.09
N SER A 187 -11.19 49.06 -6.85
CA SER A 187 -12.20 50.08 -7.18
C SER A 187 -12.34 51.19 -6.12
N ASP A 188 -12.11 50.88 -4.84
CA ASP A 188 -12.03 51.84 -3.73
C ASP A 188 -10.80 51.57 -2.85
N PRO A 189 -9.62 52.12 -3.23
CA PRO A 189 -8.39 51.90 -2.51
C PRO A 189 -8.42 52.41 -1.07
N GLN A 190 -9.26 53.38 -0.72
CA GLN A 190 -9.28 54.01 0.61
C GLN A 190 -10.19 53.29 1.62
N ASN A 191 -10.84 52.20 1.22
CA ASN A 191 -11.72 51.44 2.10
C ASN A 191 -10.96 50.79 3.27
N ALA A 192 -10.96 51.46 4.42
CA ALA A 192 -10.23 51.03 5.61
C ALA A 192 -10.72 49.69 6.18
N ALA A 193 -12.02 49.38 6.03
CA ALA A 193 -12.60 48.13 6.50
C ALA A 193 -12.08 46.93 5.69
N ILE A 194 -12.04 47.05 4.36
CA ILE A 194 -11.52 45.99 3.47
C ILE A 194 -10.01 45.81 3.65
N ARG A 195 -9.25 46.91 3.78
CA ARG A 195 -7.80 46.81 4.09
C ARG A 195 -7.55 46.05 5.40
N GLY A 196 -8.35 46.33 6.43
CA GLY A 196 -8.24 45.68 7.73
C GLY A 196 -8.53 44.18 7.68
N SER A 197 -9.51 43.75 6.89
CA SER A 197 -9.94 42.34 6.80
C SER A 197 -9.20 41.51 5.74
N LEU A 198 -8.53 42.14 4.75
CA LEU A 198 -7.86 41.44 3.65
C LEU A 198 -6.80 40.46 4.13
N GLY A 199 -6.07 40.81 5.20
CA GLY A 199 -5.08 39.92 5.81
C GLY A 199 -5.70 38.64 6.36
N ASP A 200 -6.86 38.75 7.01
CA ASP A 200 -7.60 37.60 7.55
C ASP A 200 -8.21 36.74 6.45
N LEU A 201 -8.82 37.36 5.43
CA LEU A 201 -9.34 36.65 4.27
C LEU A 201 -8.23 35.87 3.55
N ARG A 202 -7.06 36.50 3.35
CA ARG A 202 -5.91 35.83 2.73
C ARG A 202 -5.41 34.67 3.58
N ARG A 203 -5.25 34.86 4.90
CA ARG A 203 -4.86 33.77 5.81
C ARG A 203 -5.85 32.60 5.75
N LYS A 204 -7.15 32.89 5.78
CA LYS A 204 -8.21 31.88 5.71
C LYS A 204 -8.21 31.13 4.38
N ALA A 205 -8.09 31.84 3.26
CA ALA A 205 -8.05 31.23 1.93
C ALA A 205 -6.83 30.32 1.76
N VAL A 206 -5.64 30.78 2.17
CA VAL A 206 -4.41 29.97 2.13
C VAL A 206 -4.55 28.72 3.00
N PHE A 207 -5.03 28.87 4.23
CA PHE A 207 -5.22 27.73 5.14
C PHE A 207 -6.16 26.66 4.57
N LEU A 208 -7.33 27.07 4.06
CA LEU A 208 -8.32 26.13 3.52
C LEU A 208 -7.83 25.47 2.22
N ALA A 209 -7.11 26.20 1.37
CA ALA A 209 -6.49 25.66 0.16
C ALA A 209 -5.40 24.64 0.49
N GLU A 210 -4.55 24.91 1.49
CA GLU A 210 -3.54 23.95 1.95
C GLU A 210 -4.16 22.71 2.59
N ALA A 211 -5.21 22.87 3.39
CA ALA A 211 -5.96 21.76 3.98
C ALA A 211 -6.59 20.87 2.89
N GLU A 212 -7.27 21.48 1.90
CA GLU A 212 -7.82 20.76 0.76
C GLU A 212 -6.74 19.99 -0.01
N ARG A 213 -5.59 20.62 -0.26
CA ARG A 213 -4.45 19.99 -0.91
C ARG A 213 -3.94 18.78 -0.12
N HIS A 214 -3.75 18.91 1.19
CA HIS A 214 -3.33 17.80 2.06
C HIS A 214 -4.33 16.65 2.05
N PHE A 215 -5.63 16.95 2.04
CA PHE A 215 -6.69 15.95 1.95
C PHE A 215 -6.58 15.09 0.67
N TYR A 216 -6.48 15.74 -0.49
CA TYR A 216 -6.35 15.02 -1.77
C TYR A 216 -5.01 14.33 -1.92
N TYR A 217 -3.92 14.95 -1.44
CA TYR A 217 -2.59 14.35 -1.47
C TYR A 217 -2.55 13.02 -0.68
N GLN A 218 -3.09 13.02 0.54
CA GLN A 218 -3.17 11.83 1.38
C GLN A 218 -4.05 10.75 0.73
N LYS A 219 -5.18 11.12 0.12
CA LYS A 219 -6.07 10.19 -0.58
C LYS A 219 -5.47 9.61 -1.86
N ALA A 220 -4.71 10.42 -2.61
CA ALA A 220 -4.14 10.01 -3.88
C ALA A 220 -2.94 9.06 -3.70
N LYS A 221 -2.28 9.07 -2.53
CA LYS A 221 -1.06 8.29 -2.21
C LYS A 221 0.07 8.47 -3.25
N ILE A 222 0.22 9.68 -3.80
CA ILE A 222 1.23 9.99 -4.82
C ILE A 222 2.53 10.47 -4.14
N HIS A 223 3.66 9.81 -4.45
CA HIS A 223 4.98 10.17 -3.89
C HIS A 223 5.78 11.19 -4.72
N PHE A 224 5.52 11.33 -6.02
CA PHE A 224 6.28 12.20 -6.93
C PHE A 224 5.36 13.04 -7.81
N LEU A 225 5.63 14.34 -7.87
CA LEU A 225 4.96 15.28 -8.77
C LEU A 225 5.87 15.60 -9.95
N LYS A 226 5.40 15.30 -11.17
CA LYS A 226 5.96 15.85 -12.41
C LYS A 226 5.22 17.12 -12.87
N MET A 227 4.08 17.47 -12.24
CA MET A 227 3.12 18.50 -12.69
C MET A 227 2.85 19.62 -11.65
N GLY A 228 3.76 19.82 -10.68
CA GLY A 228 3.73 20.98 -9.77
C GLY A 228 2.69 20.95 -8.63
N ASP A 229 2.84 21.91 -7.70
CA ASP A 229 2.26 21.93 -6.35
C ASP A 229 0.77 22.33 -6.22
N ARG A 230 0.04 22.49 -7.32
CA ARG A 230 -1.35 22.99 -7.29
C ARG A 230 -2.36 21.85 -7.15
N ASN A 231 -3.37 22.04 -6.29
CA ASN A 231 -4.55 21.18 -6.22
C ASN A 231 -5.32 21.25 -7.55
N THR A 232 -4.98 20.36 -8.47
CA THR A 232 -5.47 20.35 -9.85
C THR A 232 -6.50 19.24 -10.04
N LYS A 233 -7.38 19.40 -11.05
CA LYS A 233 -8.32 18.36 -11.53
C LYS A 233 -7.65 16.98 -11.61
N PHE A 234 -6.37 16.94 -11.98
CA PHE A 234 -5.52 15.75 -11.97
C PHE A 234 -5.54 14.94 -10.66
N PHE A 235 -5.43 15.58 -9.49
CA PHE A 235 -5.46 14.86 -8.21
C PHE A 235 -6.83 14.26 -7.93
N HIS A 236 -7.90 14.99 -8.24
CA HIS A 236 -9.27 14.49 -8.13
C HIS A 236 -9.48 13.27 -9.03
N ASP A 237 -9.00 13.34 -10.28
CA ASP A 237 -9.11 12.26 -11.25
C ASP A 237 -8.30 11.04 -10.82
N ILE A 238 -7.12 11.21 -10.21
CA ILE A 238 -6.34 10.09 -9.64
C ILE A 238 -7.05 9.46 -8.45
N VAL A 239 -7.58 10.25 -7.52
CA VAL A 239 -8.31 9.70 -6.37
C VAL A 239 -9.50 8.87 -6.83
N LYS A 240 -10.27 9.38 -7.81
CA LYS A 240 -11.40 8.66 -8.42
C LYS A 240 -10.94 7.38 -9.13
N ARG A 241 -9.88 7.46 -9.96
CA ARG A 241 -9.30 6.30 -10.64
C ARG A 241 -8.83 5.24 -9.65
N ASN A 242 -8.14 5.64 -8.59
CA ASN A 242 -7.66 4.72 -7.55
C ASN A 242 -8.82 4.07 -6.79
N ALA A 243 -9.89 4.83 -6.50
CA ALA A 243 -11.10 4.28 -5.90
C ALA A 243 -11.75 3.23 -6.81
N ALA A 244 -11.92 3.54 -8.09
CA ALA A 244 -12.47 2.60 -9.07
C ALA A 244 -11.59 1.34 -9.23
N LYS A 245 -10.26 1.51 -9.32
CA LYS A 245 -9.30 0.39 -9.39
C LYS A 245 -9.23 -0.46 -8.12
N SER A 246 -9.62 0.09 -6.97
CA SER A 246 -9.62 -0.64 -5.69
C SER A 246 -10.82 -1.57 -5.52
N VAL A 247 -11.86 -1.41 -6.35
CA VAL A 247 -13.04 -2.28 -6.33
C VAL A 247 -12.76 -3.51 -7.18
N ILE A 248 -12.76 -4.68 -6.54
CA ILE A 248 -12.70 -5.97 -7.24
C ILE A 248 -14.13 -6.35 -7.61
N LEU A 249 -14.47 -6.23 -8.89
CA LEU A 249 -15.82 -6.51 -9.39
C LEU A 249 -16.07 -7.99 -9.66
N SER A 250 -15.02 -8.72 -10.01
CA SER A 250 -15.13 -10.16 -10.25
C SER A 250 -13.79 -10.87 -10.16
N ILE A 251 -13.87 -12.18 -9.93
CA ILE A 251 -12.74 -13.11 -9.97
C ILE A 251 -13.15 -14.39 -10.70
N THR A 252 -12.21 -15.01 -11.39
CA THR A 252 -12.36 -16.31 -12.04
C THR A 252 -11.71 -17.37 -11.16
N LYS A 253 -12.51 -18.40 -10.81
CA LYS A 253 -12.07 -19.57 -10.06
C LYS A 253 -11.24 -20.52 -10.94
N GLY A 254 -10.57 -21.48 -10.31
CA GLY A 254 -9.76 -22.49 -11.01
C GLY A 254 -10.55 -23.42 -11.94
N ASP A 255 -11.87 -23.54 -11.73
CA ASP A 255 -12.79 -24.29 -12.58
C ASP A 255 -13.35 -23.46 -13.76
N GLY A 256 -12.97 -22.18 -13.87
CA GLY A 256 -13.45 -21.24 -14.87
C GLY A 256 -14.71 -20.46 -14.49
N THR A 257 -15.31 -20.72 -13.32
CA THR A 257 -16.49 -20.00 -12.85
C THR A 257 -16.15 -18.55 -12.48
N ILE A 258 -16.98 -17.59 -12.89
CA ILE A 258 -16.81 -16.17 -12.55
C ILE A 258 -17.69 -15.83 -11.35
N VAL A 259 -17.07 -15.29 -10.30
CA VAL A 259 -17.75 -14.78 -9.11
C VAL A 259 -17.81 -13.26 -9.20
N THR A 260 -18.99 -12.68 -9.02
CA THR A 260 -19.24 -11.23 -9.09
C THR A 260 -19.80 -10.65 -7.80
N ALA A 261 -20.41 -11.47 -6.94
CA ALA A 261 -20.95 -11.02 -5.67
C ALA A 261 -19.81 -10.67 -4.68
N THR A 262 -19.86 -9.49 -4.07
CA THR A 262 -18.78 -8.97 -3.22
C THR A 262 -18.46 -9.88 -2.02
N GLU A 263 -19.48 -10.49 -1.42
CA GLU A 263 -19.30 -11.41 -0.29
C GLU A 263 -18.57 -12.68 -0.72
N ASP A 264 -18.99 -13.29 -1.83
CA ASP A 264 -18.37 -14.49 -2.39
C ASP A 264 -16.93 -14.23 -2.85
N ILE A 265 -16.65 -13.06 -3.44
CA ILE A 265 -15.27 -12.62 -3.75
C ILE A 265 -14.43 -12.62 -2.47
N GLY A 266 -14.94 -12.02 -1.39
CA GLY A 266 -14.28 -11.99 -0.09
C GLY A 266 -14.01 -13.39 0.47
N HIS A 267 -15.01 -14.28 0.44
CA HIS A 267 -14.87 -15.67 0.86
C HIS A 267 -13.79 -16.40 0.08
N GLU A 268 -13.68 -16.16 -1.22
CA GLU A 268 -12.68 -16.85 -2.03
C GLU A 268 -11.25 -16.39 -1.77
N PHE A 269 -11.06 -15.09 -1.48
CA PHE A 269 -9.77 -14.59 -1.00
C PHE A 269 -9.40 -15.22 0.35
N VAL A 270 -10.34 -15.28 1.30
CA VAL A 270 -10.11 -15.90 2.61
C VAL A 270 -9.77 -17.38 2.44
N ALA A 271 -10.57 -18.15 1.71
CA ALA A 271 -10.34 -19.57 1.48
C ALA A 271 -8.96 -19.83 0.83
N TYR A 272 -8.60 -19.03 -0.17
CA TYR A 272 -7.31 -19.14 -0.85
C TYR A 272 -6.13 -18.85 0.08
N TYR A 273 -6.16 -17.74 0.84
CA TYR A 273 -5.07 -17.40 1.73
C TYR A 273 -5.01 -18.26 3.00
N THR A 274 -6.14 -18.75 3.51
CA THR A 274 -6.16 -19.72 4.62
C THR A 274 -5.60 -21.07 4.21
N SER A 275 -5.87 -21.54 2.98
CA SER A 275 -5.23 -22.78 2.49
C SER A 275 -3.73 -22.60 2.25
N LEU A 276 -3.29 -21.39 1.87
CA LEU A 276 -1.89 -21.08 1.69
C LEU A 276 -1.14 -20.93 3.02
N LEU A 277 -1.70 -20.16 3.95
CA LEU A 277 -1.12 -19.80 5.24
C LEU A 277 -1.59 -20.78 6.31
N GLY A 278 -0.68 -21.58 6.86
CA GLY A 278 -1.00 -22.48 7.98
C GLY A 278 -1.15 -23.95 7.62
N THR A 279 -0.74 -24.36 6.41
CA THR A 279 -0.54 -25.79 6.14
C THR A 279 0.74 -26.27 6.82
N GLU A 280 0.59 -26.94 7.96
CA GLU A 280 1.70 -27.60 8.65
C GLU A 280 2.08 -28.86 7.88
N ILE A 281 3.12 -28.76 7.04
CA ILE A 281 3.71 -29.92 6.39
C ILE A 281 4.81 -30.43 7.31
N GLN A 282 4.84 -31.74 7.55
CA GLN A 282 5.94 -32.37 8.28
C GLN A 282 7.25 -32.08 7.53
N THR A 283 8.09 -31.24 8.13
CA THR A 283 9.41 -30.91 7.60
C THR A 283 10.45 -31.83 8.23
N LEU A 284 11.54 -32.08 7.51
CA LEU A 284 12.71 -32.71 8.11
C LEU A 284 13.23 -31.79 9.23
N PRO A 285 13.68 -32.36 10.36
CA PRO A 285 14.30 -31.55 11.40
C PRO A 285 15.49 -30.79 10.81
N VAL A 286 15.62 -29.52 11.18
CA VAL A 286 16.80 -28.74 10.80
C VAL A 286 18.03 -29.40 11.40
N ASP A 287 19.01 -29.69 10.56
CA ASP A 287 20.29 -30.23 10.98
C ASP A 287 20.99 -29.22 11.90
N SER A 288 21.27 -29.64 13.14
CA SER A 288 21.92 -28.79 14.14
C SER A 288 23.32 -28.36 13.72
N ASP A 289 23.99 -29.19 12.92
CA ASP A 289 25.37 -28.97 12.50
C ASP A 289 25.50 -27.74 11.59
N VAL A 290 24.42 -27.38 10.89
CA VAL A 290 24.32 -26.15 10.07
C VAL A 290 24.57 -24.90 10.91
N PHE A 291 24.11 -24.87 12.17
CA PHE A 291 24.35 -23.74 13.07
C PHE A 291 25.72 -23.80 13.73
N GLU A 292 26.32 -24.98 13.84
CA GLU A 292 27.69 -25.12 14.32
C GLU A 292 28.72 -24.61 13.32
N TRP A 293 28.50 -24.89 12.03
CA TRP A 293 29.41 -24.50 10.94
C TRP A 293 29.18 -23.09 10.42
N GLY A 294 27.99 -22.52 10.67
CA GLY A 294 27.63 -21.17 10.26
C GLY A 294 28.30 -20.06 11.10
N PRO A 295 28.31 -18.82 10.59
CA PRO A 295 28.75 -17.67 11.37
C PRO A 295 27.85 -17.47 12.60
N LYS A 296 28.47 -17.28 13.76
CA LYS A 296 27.78 -17.01 15.04
C LYS A 296 27.92 -15.55 15.43
N LEU A 297 26.94 -15.04 16.18
CA LEU A 297 27.05 -13.71 16.76
C LEU A 297 28.23 -13.62 17.73
N SER A 298 28.93 -12.50 17.72
CA SER A 298 29.90 -12.20 18.78
C SER A 298 29.17 -11.97 20.10
N PHE A 299 29.87 -12.18 21.21
CA PHE A 299 29.33 -11.89 22.54
C PHE A 299 28.84 -10.44 22.67
N GLU A 300 29.59 -9.50 22.10
CA GLU A 300 29.25 -8.07 22.08
C GLU A 300 27.94 -7.82 21.31
N HIS A 301 27.77 -8.40 20.11
CA HIS A 301 26.52 -8.27 19.35
C HIS A 301 25.34 -8.90 20.08
N ALA A 302 25.53 -10.05 20.73
CA ALA A 302 24.49 -10.70 21.50
C ALA A 302 24.06 -9.86 22.72
N LEU A 303 25.01 -9.22 23.41
CA LEU A 303 24.76 -8.32 24.53
C LEU A 303 24.01 -7.06 24.07
N GLU A 304 24.45 -6.45 22.96
CA GLU A 304 23.83 -5.25 22.39
C GLU A 304 22.40 -5.52 21.94
N LEU A 305 22.15 -6.67 21.31
CA LEU A 305 20.80 -7.11 20.98
C LEU A 305 19.93 -7.30 22.23
N GLY A 306 20.50 -7.91 23.28
CA GLY A 306 19.82 -8.23 24.53
C GLY A 306 19.52 -7.05 25.46
N ARG A 307 20.04 -5.85 25.18
CA ARG A 307 19.86 -4.68 26.06
C ARG A 307 18.39 -4.28 26.20
N ALA A 308 18.02 -3.62 27.31
CA ALA A 308 16.66 -3.13 27.47
C ALA A 308 16.30 -2.07 26.40
N VAL A 309 15.05 -2.06 25.94
CA VAL A 309 14.53 -1.00 25.06
C VAL A 309 14.30 0.27 25.88
N THR A 310 14.62 1.42 25.30
CA THR A 310 14.48 2.73 25.94
C THR A 310 13.34 3.55 25.35
N PRO A 311 12.75 4.50 26.09
CA PRO A 311 11.77 5.46 25.53
C PRO A 311 12.33 6.26 24.35
N LEU A 312 13.64 6.51 24.31
CA LEU A 312 14.29 7.20 23.21
C LEU A 312 14.21 6.38 21.92
N GLU A 313 14.54 5.08 21.99
CA GLU A 313 14.43 4.17 20.83
C GLU A 313 13.00 4.09 20.30
N VAL A 314 12.00 4.08 21.20
CA VAL A 314 10.58 4.12 20.84
C VAL A 314 10.23 5.39 20.06
N LYS A 315 10.69 6.55 20.56
CA LYS A 315 10.48 7.82 19.87
C LYS A 315 11.17 7.83 18.50
N GLU A 316 12.42 7.41 18.43
CA GLU A 316 13.21 7.40 17.19
C GLU A 316 12.57 6.48 16.14
N ALA A 317 12.11 5.29 16.53
CA ALA A 317 11.44 4.36 15.64
C ALA A 317 10.16 4.96 15.04
N ILE A 318 9.28 5.57 15.85
CA ILE A 318 8.10 6.30 15.34
C ILE A 318 8.50 7.48 14.45
N PHE A 319 9.49 8.26 14.85
CA PHE A 319 9.93 9.46 14.12
C PHE A 319 10.63 9.13 12.80
N SER A 320 11.16 7.91 12.64
CA SER A 320 11.72 7.41 11.38
C SER A 320 10.64 7.06 10.33
N ILE A 321 9.41 6.76 10.75
CA ILE A 321 8.34 6.34 9.84
C ILE A 321 7.76 7.57 9.10
N SER A 322 7.63 7.51 7.78
CA SER A 322 7.06 8.62 6.99
C SER A 322 5.60 8.93 7.39
N TYR A 323 5.26 10.23 7.42
CA TYR A 323 3.94 10.77 7.80
C TYR A 323 2.76 10.16 7.02
N ASN A 324 2.98 9.77 5.77
CA ASN A 324 1.94 9.34 4.84
C ASN A 324 1.84 7.81 4.68
N LYS A 325 2.49 7.04 5.56
CA LYS A 325 2.33 5.58 5.57
C LYS A 325 0.90 5.21 5.97
N ALA A 326 0.35 4.20 5.30
CA ALA A 326 -1.02 3.73 5.57
C ALA A 326 -1.16 3.27 7.03
N PRO A 327 -2.21 3.69 7.75
CA PRO A 327 -2.46 3.26 9.13
C PRO A 327 -2.98 1.82 9.18
N GLY A 328 -3.10 1.28 10.39
CA GLY A 328 -3.77 -0.01 10.63
C GLY A 328 -5.27 0.16 10.92
N PRO A 329 -5.93 -0.88 11.45
CA PRO A 329 -7.35 -0.83 11.85
C PRO A 329 -7.71 0.28 12.86
N ASP A 330 -6.75 0.75 13.65
CA ASP A 330 -6.96 1.89 14.54
C ASP A 330 -7.10 3.22 13.80
N GLU A 331 -6.64 3.29 12.56
CA GLU A 331 -6.74 4.39 11.61
C GLU A 331 -5.98 5.67 12.03
N PHE A 332 -5.00 5.52 12.92
CA PHE A 332 -4.05 6.58 13.29
C PHE A 332 -2.76 6.47 12.48
N SER A 333 -2.36 7.57 11.83
CA SER A 333 -1.14 7.63 11.03
C SER A 333 0.09 7.98 11.86
N ALA A 334 1.29 7.82 11.29
CA ALA A 334 2.53 8.30 11.91
C ALA A 334 2.50 9.82 12.20
N CYS A 335 1.75 10.59 11.39
CA CYS A 335 1.58 12.03 11.61
C CYS A 335 0.94 12.34 12.96
N PHE A 336 -0.13 11.61 13.31
CA PHE A 336 -0.80 11.77 14.59
C PHE A 336 0.19 11.62 15.75
N PHE A 337 0.92 10.51 15.80
CA PHE A 337 1.85 10.24 16.90
C PHE A 337 2.98 11.26 17.00
N LYS A 338 3.53 11.71 15.86
CA LYS A 338 4.60 12.72 15.85
C LYS A 338 4.10 14.08 16.30
N ARG A 339 2.93 14.50 15.84
CA ARG A 339 2.35 15.82 16.13
C ARG A 339 1.81 15.91 17.56
N ALA A 340 1.21 14.84 18.07
CA ALA A 340 0.68 14.76 19.43
C ALA A 340 1.67 14.15 20.44
N TRP A 341 2.96 14.00 20.09
CA TRP A 341 3.93 13.26 20.90
C TRP A 341 4.05 13.76 22.34
N SER A 342 3.95 15.08 22.55
CA SER A 342 3.98 15.69 23.89
C SER A 342 2.85 15.24 24.81
N ILE A 343 1.75 14.71 24.25
CA ILE A 343 0.56 14.26 24.98
C ILE A 343 0.52 12.72 25.05
N VAL A 344 0.77 12.05 23.91
CA VAL A 344 0.57 10.59 23.79
C VAL A 344 1.85 9.77 24.02
N GLY A 345 3.02 10.42 23.93
CA GLY A 345 4.32 9.76 23.86
C GLY A 345 4.62 8.86 25.06
N ASP A 346 4.32 9.32 26.27
CA ASP A 346 4.61 8.56 27.50
C ASP A 346 3.82 7.24 27.56
N GLN A 347 2.55 7.26 27.17
CA GLN A 347 1.70 6.06 27.13
C GLN A 347 2.12 5.11 26.00
N VAL A 348 2.53 5.65 24.86
CA VAL A 348 3.10 4.85 23.75
C VAL A 348 4.37 4.15 24.20
N CYS A 349 5.32 4.88 24.77
CA CYS A 349 6.54 4.33 25.36
C CYS A 349 6.22 3.24 26.39
N THR A 350 5.30 3.51 27.32
CA THR A 350 4.95 2.53 28.36
C THR A 350 4.37 1.25 27.76
N ALA A 351 3.49 1.35 26.76
CA ALA A 351 2.90 0.19 26.07
C ALA A 351 3.93 -0.63 25.28
N VAL A 352 4.85 0.03 24.57
CA VAL A 352 5.90 -0.64 23.80
C VAL A 352 6.90 -1.32 24.74
N LEU A 353 7.31 -0.64 25.81
CA LEU A 353 8.18 -1.22 26.83
C LEU A 353 7.52 -2.37 27.59
N ASP A 354 6.19 -2.35 27.78
CA ASP A 354 5.44 -3.46 28.34
C ASP A 354 5.50 -4.70 27.44
N PHE A 355 5.42 -4.53 26.11
CA PHE A 355 5.63 -5.62 25.16
C PHE A 355 7.04 -6.22 25.28
N PHE A 356 8.10 -5.40 25.27
CA PHE A 356 9.48 -5.91 25.36
C PHE A 356 9.81 -6.56 26.72
N ARG A 357 9.10 -6.16 27.79
CA ARG A 357 9.25 -6.78 29.13
C ARG A 357 8.48 -8.08 29.26
N SER A 358 7.22 -8.11 28.82
CA SER A 358 6.33 -9.27 28.99
C SER A 358 6.46 -10.31 27.87
N GLY A 359 6.98 -9.91 26.72
CA GLY A 359 6.92 -10.66 25.46
C GLY A 359 5.51 -10.77 24.88
N ARG A 360 4.47 -10.20 25.51
CA ARG A 360 3.07 -10.42 25.11
C ARG A 360 2.52 -9.21 24.37
N MET A 361 1.88 -9.44 23.23
CA MET A 361 1.18 -8.40 22.48
C MET A 361 -0.33 -8.50 22.67
N LEU A 362 -0.98 -7.38 22.97
CA LEU A 362 -2.43 -7.32 23.01
C LEU A 362 -3.02 -7.57 21.61
N ARG A 363 -4.00 -8.48 21.51
CA ARG A 363 -4.62 -8.89 20.23
C ARG A 363 -5.07 -7.71 19.37
N GLN A 364 -5.61 -6.66 19.99
CA GLN A 364 -6.04 -5.44 19.29
C GLN A 364 -4.90 -4.72 18.56
N LEU A 365 -3.69 -4.71 19.14
CA LEU A 365 -2.51 -4.11 18.51
C LEU A 365 -2.01 -4.96 17.33
N ASN A 366 -2.20 -6.28 17.41
CA ASN A 366 -1.84 -7.24 16.37
C ASN A 366 -2.88 -7.37 15.24
N HIS A 367 -4.03 -6.69 15.32
CA HIS A 367 -4.97 -6.66 14.19
C HIS A 367 -4.36 -5.91 13.01
N ALA A 368 -4.58 -6.42 11.80
CA ALA A 368 -4.19 -5.79 10.55
C ALA A 368 -5.37 -5.76 9.58
N ILE A 369 -5.43 -4.72 8.73
CA ILE A 369 -6.31 -4.72 7.57
C ILE A 369 -5.52 -5.35 6.41
N ILE A 370 -6.10 -6.34 5.75
CA ILE A 370 -5.50 -6.91 4.52
C ILE A 370 -5.97 -6.07 3.34
N ALA A 371 -5.06 -5.30 2.74
CA ALA A 371 -5.30 -4.59 1.50
C ALA A 371 -4.86 -5.46 0.31
N LEU A 372 -5.75 -5.67 -0.65
CA LEU A 372 -5.46 -6.42 -1.86
C LEU A 372 -4.93 -5.47 -2.93
N VAL A 373 -3.66 -5.66 -3.31
CA VAL A 373 -3.01 -4.84 -4.35
C VAL A 373 -2.85 -5.66 -5.63
N PRO A 374 -3.41 -5.21 -6.77
CA PRO A 374 -3.27 -5.92 -8.04
C PRO A 374 -1.80 -5.98 -8.49
N LYS A 375 -1.35 -7.13 -9.01
CA LYS A 375 0.01 -7.30 -9.57
C LYS A 375 0.16 -6.66 -10.94
N SER A 376 -0.92 -6.59 -11.69
CA SER A 376 -1.01 -6.11 -13.08
C SER A 376 -2.35 -5.44 -13.32
N GLU A 377 -2.53 -4.80 -14.48
CA GLU A 377 -3.84 -4.20 -14.83
C GLU A 377 -4.92 -5.26 -15.10
N HIS A 378 -4.51 -6.45 -15.52
CA HIS A 378 -5.38 -7.60 -15.68
C HIS A 378 -5.13 -8.57 -14.53
N CYS A 379 -6.13 -8.73 -13.66
CA CYS A 379 -6.07 -9.58 -12.48
C CYS A 379 -7.34 -10.45 -12.39
N PRO A 380 -7.47 -11.49 -13.24
CA PRO A 380 -8.66 -12.32 -13.29
C PRO A 380 -8.80 -13.24 -12.07
N SER A 381 -7.71 -13.61 -11.39
CA SER A 381 -7.73 -14.59 -10.31
C SER A 381 -7.29 -14.01 -8.96
N VAL A 382 -7.62 -14.70 -7.86
CA VAL A 382 -7.12 -14.37 -6.50
C VAL A 382 -5.60 -14.36 -6.42
N THR A 383 -4.92 -15.11 -7.30
CA THR A 383 -3.45 -15.21 -7.33
C THR A 383 -2.79 -13.97 -7.92
N ASP A 384 -3.55 -13.14 -8.61
CA ASP A 384 -3.08 -11.91 -9.26
C ASP A 384 -3.07 -10.71 -8.31
N TYR A 385 -3.48 -10.90 -7.06
CA TYR A 385 -3.44 -9.89 -6.03
C TYR A 385 -2.36 -10.23 -5.00
N ARG A 386 -1.68 -9.20 -4.50
CA ARG A 386 -0.77 -9.28 -3.35
C ARG A 386 -1.53 -8.83 -2.10
N PRO A 387 -1.59 -9.66 -1.04
CA PRO A 387 -2.13 -9.20 0.23
C PRO A 387 -1.06 -8.33 0.91
N ILE A 388 -1.47 -7.15 1.38
CA ILE A 388 -0.62 -6.28 2.18
C ILE A 388 -1.27 -6.09 3.54
N SER A 389 -0.58 -6.51 4.58
CA SER A 389 -1.01 -6.31 5.96
C SER A 389 -0.73 -4.88 6.42
N CYS A 390 -1.78 -4.09 6.56
CA CYS A 390 -1.74 -2.76 7.14
C CYS A 390 -1.85 -2.87 8.66
N CYS A 391 -0.71 -2.93 9.35
CA CYS A 391 -0.66 -3.04 10.82
C CYS A 391 -0.81 -1.69 11.52
N ASN A 392 -1.23 -1.71 12.79
CA ASN A 392 -1.28 -0.52 13.64
C ASN A 392 0.11 0.11 13.84
N MET A 393 0.15 1.39 14.18
CA MET A 393 1.42 2.11 14.33
C MET A 393 2.30 1.55 15.45
N VAL A 394 1.70 1.15 16.58
CA VAL A 394 2.43 0.52 17.70
C VAL A 394 3.07 -0.80 17.29
N TYR A 395 2.40 -1.60 16.46
CA TYR A 395 2.98 -2.83 15.90
C TYR A 395 4.20 -2.49 15.04
N LYS A 396 4.06 -1.51 14.13
CA LYS A 396 5.15 -1.08 13.24
C LYS A 396 6.34 -0.54 14.02
N ASP A 397 6.08 0.15 15.13
CA ASP A 397 7.10 0.66 16.02
C ASP A 397 7.90 -0.47 16.69
N ILE A 398 7.20 -1.45 17.27
CA ILE A 398 7.83 -2.65 17.84
C ILE A 398 8.69 -3.38 16.81
N THR A 399 8.16 -3.64 15.61
CA THR A 399 8.92 -4.35 14.57
C THR A 399 10.09 -3.54 14.03
N LYS A 400 9.95 -2.21 13.99
CA LYS A 400 11.03 -1.29 13.60
C LYS A 400 12.18 -1.32 14.60
N ILE A 401 11.90 -1.26 15.91
CA ILE A 401 12.92 -1.37 16.96
C ILE A 401 13.68 -2.70 16.83
N ILE A 402 12.96 -3.80 16.62
CA ILE A 402 13.58 -5.12 16.42
C ILE A 402 14.46 -5.12 15.16
N ALA A 403 13.94 -4.63 14.04
CA ALA A 403 14.69 -4.58 12.79
C ALA A 403 15.95 -3.72 12.90
N ASP A 404 15.87 -2.57 13.58
CA ASP A 404 17.00 -1.64 13.75
C ASP A 404 18.09 -2.21 14.66
N ARG A 405 17.70 -3.01 15.65
CA ARG A 405 18.66 -3.76 16.48
C ARG A 405 19.31 -4.91 15.71
N LEU A 406 18.56 -5.61 14.88
CA LEU A 406 19.09 -6.72 14.08
C LEU A 406 20.01 -6.25 12.95
N ALA A 407 19.68 -5.17 12.27
CA ALA A 407 20.32 -4.74 11.03
C ALA A 407 21.86 -4.63 11.10
N PRO A 408 22.48 -4.06 12.15
CA PRO A 408 23.94 -4.01 12.27
C PRO A 408 24.59 -5.40 12.34
N THR A 409 23.89 -6.39 12.89
CA THR A 409 24.44 -7.73 13.09
C THR A 409 24.28 -8.64 11.86
N LEU A 410 23.24 -8.41 11.04
CA LEU A 410 22.92 -9.25 9.88
C LEU A 410 24.05 -9.32 8.85
N GLY A 411 24.83 -8.25 8.68
CA GLY A 411 25.96 -8.24 7.73
C GLY A 411 27.06 -9.25 8.05
N HIS A 412 27.17 -9.68 9.31
CA HIS A 412 28.12 -10.68 9.79
C HIS A 412 27.59 -12.12 9.68
N LEU A 413 26.28 -12.28 9.72
CA LEU A 413 25.60 -13.58 9.67
C LEU A 413 25.25 -14.01 8.25
N ILE A 414 25.00 -13.05 7.37
CA ILE A 414 24.52 -13.30 6.00
C ILE A 414 25.70 -13.29 5.03
N ASP A 415 25.84 -14.37 4.24
CA ASP A 415 26.86 -14.50 3.21
C ASP A 415 26.83 -13.35 2.19
N ARG A 416 28.00 -12.96 1.66
CA ARG A 416 28.15 -11.83 0.72
C ARG A 416 27.36 -12.00 -0.58
N CYS A 417 27.01 -13.22 -0.98
CA CYS A 417 26.23 -13.51 -2.19
C CYS A 417 24.75 -13.09 -2.05
N GLN A 418 24.27 -12.86 -0.82
CA GLN A 418 22.94 -12.31 -0.59
C GLN A 418 22.99 -10.77 -0.57
N ALA A 419 22.65 -10.15 -1.70
CA ALA A 419 22.63 -8.70 -1.83
C ALA A 419 21.33 -8.04 -1.34
N ALA A 420 20.20 -8.74 -1.39
CA ALA A 420 18.90 -8.17 -1.05
C ALA A 420 18.72 -8.00 0.47
N PHE A 421 18.12 -6.89 0.88
CA PHE A 421 17.70 -6.58 2.27
C PHE A 421 18.82 -6.51 3.32
N VAL A 422 20.08 -6.33 2.91
CA VAL A 422 21.22 -6.06 3.81
C VAL A 422 21.76 -4.67 3.53
N GLY A 423 21.89 -3.85 4.58
CA GLY A 423 22.41 -2.48 4.47
C GLY A 423 23.79 -2.45 3.81
N GLY A 424 23.97 -1.54 2.85
CA GLY A 424 25.24 -1.37 2.13
C GLY A 424 25.51 -2.37 1.00
N ARG A 425 24.58 -3.29 0.69
CA ARG A 425 24.69 -4.21 -0.46
C ARG A 425 23.77 -3.78 -1.60
N ASN A 426 24.18 -4.00 -2.85
CA ASN A 426 23.39 -3.63 -4.03
C ASN A 426 23.13 -4.85 -4.92
N ILE A 427 21.90 -4.96 -5.45
CA ILE A 427 21.54 -6.01 -6.41
C ILE A 427 22.41 -5.99 -7.68
N THR A 428 22.96 -4.82 -8.03
CA THR A 428 23.90 -4.69 -9.16
C THR A 428 25.16 -5.55 -8.97
N ASP A 429 25.61 -5.77 -7.73
CA ASP A 429 26.77 -6.61 -7.43
C ASP A 429 26.49 -8.07 -7.84
N ASN A 430 25.27 -8.56 -7.60
CA ASN A 430 24.84 -9.90 -8.01
C ASN A 430 24.73 -10.02 -9.55
N ILE A 431 24.35 -8.95 -10.24
CA ILE A 431 24.33 -8.93 -11.71
C ILE A 431 25.76 -9.06 -12.25
N PHE A 432 26.71 -8.30 -11.71
CA PHE A 432 28.13 -8.41 -12.12
C PHE A 432 28.71 -9.78 -11.78
N LEU A 433 28.42 -10.32 -10.60
CA LEU A 433 28.85 -11.66 -10.21
C LEU A 433 28.31 -12.71 -11.19
N ALA A 434 27.03 -12.66 -11.53
CA ALA A 434 26.42 -13.55 -12.51
C ALA A 434 27.07 -13.42 -13.88
N GLN A 435 27.31 -12.18 -14.36
CA GLN A 435 28.00 -11.92 -15.63
C GLN A 435 29.42 -12.49 -15.68
N GLU A 436 30.19 -12.33 -14.59
CA GLU A 436 31.55 -12.88 -14.48
C GLU A 436 31.55 -14.41 -14.37
N MET A 437 30.58 -15.01 -13.67
CA MET A 437 30.42 -16.47 -13.60
C MET A 437 30.13 -17.09 -14.97
N VAL A 438 29.28 -16.43 -15.77
CA VAL A 438 28.96 -16.88 -17.14
C VAL A 438 29.98 -16.43 -18.18
N ARG A 439 30.96 -15.60 -17.80
CA ARG A 439 31.99 -15.12 -18.71
C ARG A 439 32.73 -16.32 -19.29
N GLN A 440 32.86 -16.34 -20.60
CA GLN A 440 33.53 -17.39 -21.36
C GLN A 440 32.77 -18.73 -21.47
N TYR A 441 31.49 -18.80 -21.08
CA TYR A 441 30.66 -20.01 -21.27
C TYR A 441 30.63 -20.52 -22.72
N THR A 442 30.82 -19.63 -23.70
CA THR A 442 30.79 -19.96 -25.13
C THR A 442 32.14 -20.38 -25.72
N ARG A 443 33.23 -20.40 -24.93
CA ARG A 443 34.56 -20.77 -25.43
C ARG A 443 34.67 -22.28 -25.65
N LYS A 444 35.32 -22.67 -26.75
CA LYS A 444 35.67 -24.07 -27.03
C LYS A 444 36.71 -24.56 -25.99
N ARG A 445 36.60 -25.84 -25.58
CA ARG A 445 37.54 -26.53 -24.66
C ARG A 445 37.56 -26.03 -23.21
N ILE A 446 36.40 -25.63 -22.67
CA ILE A 446 36.23 -25.38 -21.23
C ILE A 446 35.65 -26.61 -20.52
N SER A 447 35.77 -26.67 -19.20
CA SER A 447 35.08 -27.67 -18.39
C SER A 447 33.56 -27.55 -18.59
N PRO A 448 32.78 -28.66 -18.59
CA PRO A 448 31.33 -28.59 -18.58
C PRO A 448 30.84 -27.74 -17.40
N ARG A 449 29.82 -26.91 -17.63
CA ARG A 449 29.20 -26.04 -16.61
C ARG A 449 27.68 -26.08 -16.76
N CYS A 450 26.95 -25.94 -15.65
CA CYS A 450 25.50 -25.78 -15.64
C CYS A 450 25.11 -24.62 -14.73
N THR A 451 23.94 -24.04 -14.98
CA THR A 451 23.34 -23.02 -14.12
C THR A 451 22.00 -23.55 -13.65
N ILE A 452 21.73 -23.43 -12.35
CA ILE A 452 20.46 -23.82 -11.75
C ILE A 452 19.78 -22.55 -11.26
N ASN A 453 18.54 -22.34 -11.71
CA ASN A 453 17.68 -21.27 -11.21
C ASN A 453 16.57 -21.90 -10.37
N VAL A 454 16.49 -21.52 -9.09
CA VAL A 454 15.51 -22.01 -8.14
C VAL A 454 14.64 -20.84 -7.70
N ASP A 455 13.33 -20.94 -7.93
CA ASP A 455 12.36 -19.95 -7.48
C ASP A 455 11.47 -20.53 -6.37
N LEU A 456 11.35 -19.80 -5.27
CA LEU A 456 10.56 -20.21 -4.12
C LEU A 456 9.16 -19.61 -4.22
N ARG A 457 8.15 -20.48 -4.38
CA ARG A 457 6.76 -20.04 -4.42
C ARG A 457 6.36 -19.40 -3.10
N LYS A 458 6.11 -18.08 -3.14
CA LYS A 458 5.54 -17.30 -2.03
C LYS A 458 6.30 -17.49 -0.72
N ALA A 459 7.61 -17.21 -0.74
CA ALA A 459 8.53 -17.50 0.36
C ALA A 459 8.10 -17.02 1.75
N PHE A 460 7.35 -15.92 1.89
CA PHE A 460 6.85 -15.47 3.20
C PHE A 460 5.61 -16.24 3.68
N ASP A 461 4.81 -16.77 2.75
CA ASP A 461 3.56 -17.46 3.04
C ASP A 461 3.78 -18.96 3.28
N SER A 462 4.87 -19.53 2.73
CA SER A 462 5.17 -20.97 2.76
C SER A 462 6.18 -21.38 3.85
N VAL A 463 6.66 -20.46 4.68
CA VAL A 463 7.55 -20.78 5.81
C VAL A 463 6.78 -21.50 6.91
N SER A 464 7.27 -22.69 7.29
CA SER A 464 6.79 -23.38 8.48
C SER A 464 7.28 -22.65 9.74
N TRP A 465 6.34 -22.32 10.61
CA TRP A 465 6.64 -21.59 11.83
C TRP A 465 7.28 -22.48 12.90
N ASP A 466 7.02 -23.80 12.91
CA ASP A 466 7.56 -24.72 13.94
C ASP A 466 9.07 -25.00 13.82
N SER A 467 9.66 -24.79 12.64
CA SER A 467 11.11 -24.95 12.41
C SER A 467 11.91 -23.69 12.78
N SER A 468 11.29 -22.50 12.74
CA SER A 468 11.92 -21.21 13.01
C SER A 468 12.48 -21.05 14.43
N PRO A 469 11.79 -21.49 15.51
CA PRO A 469 12.30 -21.54 16.88
C PRO A 469 13.73 -22.06 17.02
N LYS A 470 14.01 -23.20 16.38
CA LYS A 470 15.30 -23.88 16.47
C LYS A 470 16.38 -23.12 15.71
N SER A 471 16.02 -22.51 14.58
CA SER A 471 16.94 -21.72 13.76
C SER A 471 17.41 -20.44 14.44
N TYR A 472 16.51 -19.71 15.13
CA TYR A 472 16.90 -18.51 15.88
C TYR A 472 17.61 -18.84 17.19
N MET A 473 17.26 -19.95 17.86
CA MET A 473 18.03 -20.41 19.02
C MET A 473 19.46 -20.83 18.64
N GLY A 474 19.66 -21.44 17.45
CA GLY A 474 20.98 -21.80 16.93
C GLY A 474 21.90 -20.60 16.65
N ILE A 475 21.33 -19.42 16.37
CA ILE A 475 22.08 -18.18 16.07
C ILE A 475 22.39 -17.35 17.36
N ALA A 476 22.03 -17.86 18.55
CA ALA A 476 22.28 -17.22 19.85
C ALA A 476 21.55 -15.87 20.05
N PHE A 477 20.29 -15.76 19.60
CA PHE A 477 19.45 -14.62 19.95
C PHE A 477 19.00 -14.67 21.42
N HIS A 478 19.04 -13.52 22.11
CA HIS A 478 18.62 -13.41 23.51
C HIS A 478 17.14 -13.79 23.71
N HIS A 479 16.80 -14.49 24.80
CA HIS A 479 15.46 -15.05 25.08
C HIS A 479 14.33 -13.99 24.98
N ALA A 480 14.57 -12.76 25.44
CA ALA A 480 13.58 -11.68 25.34
C ALA A 480 13.31 -11.22 23.89
N LEU A 481 14.34 -11.16 23.05
CA LEU A 481 14.22 -10.85 21.62
C LEU A 481 13.53 -11.99 20.87
N TYR A 482 13.86 -13.22 21.22
CA TYR A 482 13.23 -14.43 20.69
C TYR A 482 11.73 -14.49 20.99
N HIS A 483 11.33 -14.31 22.26
CA HIS A 483 9.90 -14.28 22.63
C HIS A 483 9.19 -13.04 22.05
N GLY A 484 9.86 -11.90 21.96
CA GLY A 484 9.34 -10.72 21.29
C GLY A 484 9.05 -10.98 19.80
N LEU A 485 10.04 -11.50 19.06
CA LEU A 485 9.92 -11.87 17.66
C LEU A 485 8.75 -12.81 17.41
N TRP A 486 8.59 -13.84 18.24
CA TRP A 486 7.53 -14.84 18.06
C TRP A 486 6.12 -14.28 18.29
N ASN A 487 5.96 -13.30 19.17
CA ASN A 487 4.66 -12.68 19.45
C ASN A 487 4.30 -11.54 18.49
N VAL A 488 5.23 -11.11 17.64
CA VAL A 488 4.97 -10.19 16.54
C VAL A 488 4.26 -10.89 15.38
N PHE A 489 4.56 -12.14 15.08
CA PHE A 489 3.96 -12.80 13.92
C PHE A 489 2.54 -13.32 14.26
N PRO A 490 1.51 -12.96 13.48
CA PRO A 490 0.18 -13.53 13.66
C PRO A 490 0.22 -15.04 13.40
N ARG A 491 -0.23 -15.83 14.38
CA ARG A 491 -0.28 -17.29 14.23
C ARG A 491 -1.37 -17.66 13.22
N PRO A 492 -1.16 -18.67 12.37
CA PRO A 492 -2.15 -19.07 11.35
C PRO A 492 -3.53 -19.41 11.93
N HIS A 493 -3.64 -19.79 13.20
CA HIS A 493 -4.92 -20.05 13.88
C HIS A 493 -5.71 -18.80 14.32
N SER A 494 -5.29 -17.59 13.95
CA SER A 494 -5.90 -16.34 14.43
C SER A 494 -6.50 -15.43 13.34
N LEU A 495 -6.56 -15.92 12.09
CA LEU A 495 -7.27 -15.29 10.98
C LEU A 495 -8.75 -15.71 10.93
#